data_AF-A0A364GXW6-F1
#
_entry.id   AF-A0A364GXW6-F1
#
_cell.length_a   1.000
_cell.length_b   1.000
_cell.length_c   1.000
_cell.angle_alpha   90.00
_cell.angle_beta   90.00
_cell.angle_gamma   90.00
#
_symmetry.space_group_name_H-M   'P 1'
#
loop_
_entity.id
_entity.type
_entity.pdbx_description
1 polymer ?
#
loop_
_entity_poly.entity_id
_entity_poly.type
_entity_poly.pdbx_seq_one_letter_code
_entity_poly.pdbx_strand_id
1 'polypeptide(L)'
;MKRGIWLPATAAALLLAGCAAPTTPPLYQWTGYQPQVYEYFKGQQAPQQQIDALEKALQEIRAKGHTPPPGFHAHLGMLYASVGNEQQAEQELQAEKQLFPESASYMDFLMKKKAGASKAANPAAAGQTVADRKNADSNPAKQ
;
A
#
# COMPACT_ATOMS: atom_id res chain seq x y z
N MET A 1 -13.55 52.01 48.20
CA MET A 1 -13.33 52.15 46.74
C MET A 1 -12.41 51.02 46.28
N LYS A 2 -12.95 49.94 45.69
CA LYS A 2 -12.15 48.85 45.10
C LYS A 2 -12.84 48.42 43.80
N ARG A 3 -12.53 49.13 42.73
CA ARG A 3 -12.92 48.78 41.36
C ARG A 3 -11.64 48.81 40.52
N GLY A 4 -11.36 47.76 39.76
CA GLY A 4 -10.59 47.93 38.53
C GLY A 4 -9.24 47.21 38.40
N ILE A 5 -9.04 46.03 38.99
CA ILE A 5 -7.89 45.17 38.61
C ILE A 5 -8.35 43.76 38.22
N TRP A 6 -9.49 43.67 37.52
CA TRP A 6 -10.02 42.41 36.99
C TRP A 6 -10.42 42.52 35.51
N LEU A 7 -9.73 43.39 34.77
CA LEU A 7 -9.77 43.44 33.31
C LEU A 7 -8.47 42.98 32.62
N PRO A 8 -7.24 43.21 33.15
CA PRO A 8 -6.04 42.84 32.39
C PRO A 8 -5.75 41.32 32.43
N ALA A 9 -6.16 40.61 33.48
CA ALA A 9 -5.93 39.18 33.61
C ALA A 9 -6.76 38.35 32.60
N THR A 10 -7.98 38.78 32.30
CA THR A 10 -8.88 38.10 31.35
C THR A 10 -8.47 38.34 29.90
N ALA A 11 -7.90 39.51 29.59
CA ALA A 11 -7.37 39.82 28.26
C ALA A 11 -6.09 39.02 27.92
N ALA A 12 -5.23 38.78 28.91
CA ALA A 12 -4.03 37.95 28.72
C ALA A 12 -4.37 36.47 28.46
N ALA A 13 -5.42 35.93 29.09
CA ALA A 13 -5.85 34.54 28.87
C ALA A 13 -6.43 34.31 27.46
N LEU A 14 -7.07 35.31 26.85
CA LEU A 14 -7.61 35.22 25.48
C LEU A 14 -6.51 35.23 24.40
N LEU A 15 -5.35 35.84 24.68
CA LEU A 15 -4.21 35.87 23.75
C LEU A 15 -3.46 34.53 23.66
N LEU A 16 -3.56 33.67 24.70
CA LEU A 16 -2.91 32.35 24.71
C LEU A 16 -3.76 31.23 24.08
N ALA A 17 -5.02 31.49 23.71
CA ALA A 17 -5.91 30.51 23.10
C ALA A 17 -5.72 30.32 21.57
N GLY A 18 -4.72 30.98 20.97
CA GLY A 18 -4.56 31.07 19.52
C GLY A 18 -3.81 29.93 18.80
N CYS A 19 -3.21 28.96 19.51
CA CYS A 19 -2.29 27.98 18.87
C CYS A 19 -2.75 26.51 18.88
N ALA A 20 -3.96 26.17 19.35
CA ALA A 20 -4.30 24.77 19.64
C ALA A 20 -5.40 24.14 18.77
N ALA A 21 -6.07 24.89 17.88
CA ALA A 21 -7.11 24.32 17.03
C ALA A 21 -6.63 24.19 15.58
N PRO A 22 -6.45 22.99 15.03
CA PRO A 22 -6.33 22.82 13.59
C PRO A 22 -7.65 23.22 12.96
N THR A 23 -7.70 24.44 12.40
CA THR A 23 -8.88 25.00 11.73
C THR A 23 -9.05 24.44 10.32
N THR A 24 -8.04 23.78 9.77
CA THR A 24 -8.10 23.11 8.49
C THR A 24 -8.22 21.60 8.66
N PRO A 25 -9.16 20.95 7.95
CA PRO A 25 -9.20 19.48 7.92
C PRO A 25 -7.89 18.95 7.34
N PRO A 26 -7.41 17.79 7.83
CA PRO A 26 -6.19 17.18 7.31
C PRO A 26 -6.34 16.86 5.82
N LEU A 27 -5.26 17.02 5.06
CA LEU A 27 -5.23 16.75 3.62
C LEU A 27 -5.60 15.30 3.28
N TYR A 28 -5.21 14.37 4.16
CA TYR A 28 -5.45 12.93 4.02
C TYR A 28 -6.18 12.38 5.22
N GLN A 29 -7.08 11.42 4.97
CA GLN A 29 -7.82 10.76 6.02
C GLN A 29 -7.24 9.39 6.34
N TRP A 30 -6.73 9.23 7.56
CA TRP A 30 -6.02 8.02 8.03
C TRP A 30 -6.93 6.98 8.68
N THR A 31 -8.25 7.10 8.52
CA THR A 31 -9.24 6.19 9.13
C THR A 31 -8.86 4.74 8.88
N GLY A 32 -8.75 3.95 9.94
CA GLY A 32 -8.47 2.51 9.86
C GLY A 32 -7.08 2.10 9.34
N TYR A 33 -6.30 2.99 8.71
CA TYR A 33 -5.03 2.61 8.08
C TYR A 33 -3.92 2.27 9.09
N GLN A 34 -3.67 3.16 10.05
CA GLN A 34 -2.55 3.01 10.99
C GLN A 34 -2.60 1.71 11.81
N PRO A 35 -3.77 1.28 12.34
CA PRO A 35 -3.87 -0.02 13.00
C PRO A 35 -3.52 -1.18 12.07
N GLN A 36 -3.97 -1.16 10.81
CA GLN A 36 -3.68 -2.24 9.86
C GLN A 36 -2.20 -2.34 9.52
N VAL A 37 -1.51 -1.21 9.37
CA VAL A 37 -0.05 -1.20 9.19
C VAL A 37 0.65 -1.84 10.40
N TYR A 38 0.23 -1.50 11.61
CA TYR A 38 0.78 -2.09 12.84
C TYR A 38 0.53 -3.61 12.92
N GLU A 39 -0.70 -4.05 12.66
CA GLU A 39 -1.06 -5.48 12.67
C GLU A 39 -0.32 -6.28 11.60
N TYR A 40 -0.12 -5.71 10.40
CA TYR A 40 0.69 -6.32 9.35
C TYR A 40 2.12 -6.59 9.82
N PHE A 41 2.76 -5.60 10.45
CA PHE A 41 4.14 -5.77 10.95
C PHE A 41 4.25 -6.78 12.09
N LYS A 42 3.18 -6.97 12.87
CA LYS A 42 3.14 -8.06 13.86
C LYS A 42 2.98 -9.44 13.22
N GLY A 43 2.50 -9.52 11.97
CA GLY A 43 2.26 -10.78 11.27
C GLY A 43 1.17 -11.64 11.92
N GLN A 44 0.30 -11.04 12.74
CA GLN A 44 -0.71 -11.75 13.53
C GLN A 44 -2.06 -11.88 12.82
N GLN A 45 -2.28 -11.14 11.73
CA GLN A 45 -3.55 -11.08 11.02
C GLN A 45 -3.43 -11.73 9.64
N ALA A 46 -4.46 -12.48 9.23
CA ALA A 46 -4.51 -13.05 7.90
C ALA A 46 -4.66 -11.92 6.85
N PRO A 47 -4.01 -12.02 5.66
CA PRO A 47 -4.09 -10.99 4.63
C PRO A 47 -5.52 -10.60 4.26
N GLN A 48 -6.44 -11.58 4.18
CA GLN A 48 -7.85 -11.32 3.86
C GLN A 48 -8.54 -10.42 4.90
N GLN A 49 -8.30 -10.64 6.20
CA GLN A 49 -8.88 -9.79 7.24
C GLN A 49 -8.35 -8.35 7.16
N GLN A 50 -7.09 -8.20 6.72
CA GLN A 50 -6.49 -6.88 6.51
C GLN A 50 -7.07 -6.17 5.29
N ILE A 51 -7.31 -6.91 4.21
CA ILE A 51 -8.00 -6.42 3.01
C ILE A 51 -9.38 -5.90 3.40
N ASP A 52 -10.19 -6.71 4.09
CA ASP A 52 -11.56 -6.33 4.47
C ASP A 52 -11.59 -5.05 5.33
N ALA A 53 -10.64 -4.93 6.27
CA ALA A 53 -10.53 -3.75 7.13
C ALA A 53 -10.11 -2.49 6.35
N LEU A 54 -9.17 -2.61 5.41
CA LEU A 54 -8.72 -1.51 4.57
C LEU A 54 -9.76 -1.10 3.53
N GLU A 55 -10.47 -2.04 2.91
CA GLU A 55 -11.59 -1.74 2.01
C GLU A 55 -12.69 -0.96 2.74
N LYS A 56 -13.04 -1.38 3.96
CA LYS A 56 -14.02 -0.67 4.79
C LYS A 56 -13.55 0.76 5.09
N ALA A 57 -12.29 0.92 5.51
CA ALA A 57 -11.70 2.23 5.74
C ALA A 57 -11.75 3.12 4.49
N LEU A 58 -11.43 2.57 3.32
CA LEU A 58 -11.49 3.25 2.04
C LEU A 58 -12.90 3.71 1.69
N GLN A 59 -13.90 2.85 1.92
CA GLN A 59 -15.31 3.21 1.74
C GLN A 59 -15.72 4.37 2.64
N GLU A 60 -15.34 4.35 3.92
CA GLU A 60 -15.63 5.42 4.87
C GLU A 60 -14.95 6.75 4.50
N ILE A 61 -13.72 6.69 4.01
CA ILE A 61 -12.96 7.86 3.53
C ILE A 61 -13.67 8.47 2.32
N ARG A 62 -14.01 7.65 1.33
CA ARG A 62 -14.70 8.08 0.09
C ARG A 62 -16.11 8.61 0.37
N ALA A 63 -16.85 8.00 1.29
CA ALA A 63 -18.19 8.44 1.68
C ALA A 63 -18.20 9.85 2.27
N LYS A 64 -17.08 10.28 2.85
CA LYS A 64 -16.88 11.64 3.40
C LYS A 64 -16.26 12.61 2.39
N GLY A 65 -16.02 12.17 1.14
CA GLY A 65 -15.37 12.98 0.11
C GLY A 65 -13.90 13.27 0.40
N HIS A 66 -13.24 12.43 1.20
CA HIS A 66 -11.82 12.57 1.53
C HIS A 66 -10.96 11.62 0.70
N THR A 67 -9.66 11.90 0.68
CA THR A 67 -8.65 11.09 -0.01
C THR A 67 -7.88 10.24 1.00
N PRO A 68 -7.65 8.94 0.72
CA PRO A 68 -6.77 8.12 1.54
C PRO A 68 -5.32 8.63 1.48
N PRO A 69 -4.47 8.28 2.45
CA PRO A 69 -3.08 8.74 2.47
C PRO A 69 -2.23 8.05 1.39
N PRO A 70 -1.06 8.63 1.04
CA PRO A 70 -0.07 7.96 0.20
C PRO A 70 0.30 6.58 0.76
N GLY A 71 0.41 5.60 -0.13
CA GLY A 71 0.73 4.21 0.16
C GLY A 71 -0.47 3.36 0.59
N PHE A 72 -1.66 3.93 0.80
CA PHE A 72 -2.84 3.16 1.18
C PHE A 72 -3.24 2.17 0.08
N HIS A 73 -3.33 2.67 -1.16
CA HIS A 73 -3.66 1.84 -2.31
C HIS A 73 -2.50 0.88 -2.65
N ALA A 74 -1.25 1.33 -2.51
CA ALA A 74 -0.10 0.43 -2.63
C ALA A 74 -0.15 -0.76 -1.64
N HIS A 75 -0.56 -0.51 -0.39
CA HIS A 75 -0.70 -1.55 0.62
C HIS A 75 -1.83 -2.53 0.26
N LEU A 76 -3.00 -2.04 -0.12
CA LEU A 76 -4.09 -2.90 -0.61
C LEU A 76 -3.63 -3.75 -1.82
N GLY A 77 -2.94 -3.13 -2.78
CA GLY A 77 -2.39 -3.84 -3.93
C GLY A 77 -1.41 -4.96 -3.56
N MET A 78 -0.53 -4.71 -2.58
CA MET A 78 0.38 -5.71 -2.03
C MET A 78 -0.39 -6.88 -1.39
N LEU A 79 -1.43 -6.59 -0.61
CA LEU A 79 -2.22 -7.63 0.06
C LEU A 79 -2.98 -8.48 -0.95
N TYR A 80 -3.64 -7.87 -1.94
CA TYR A 80 -4.29 -8.62 -3.01
C TYR A 80 -3.30 -9.51 -3.78
N ALA A 81 -2.11 -9.00 -4.09
CA ALA A 81 -1.07 -9.81 -4.71
C ALA A 81 -0.65 -11.00 -3.82
N SER A 82 -0.57 -10.81 -2.50
CA SER A 82 -0.21 -11.87 -1.55
C SER A 82 -1.24 -13.01 -1.49
N VAL A 83 -2.52 -12.73 -1.77
CA VAL A 83 -3.60 -13.73 -1.84
C VAL A 83 -3.87 -14.23 -3.25
N GLY A 84 -3.03 -13.86 -4.23
CA GLY A 84 -3.14 -14.29 -5.63
C GLY A 84 -4.20 -13.54 -6.44
N ASN A 85 -4.74 -12.43 -5.92
CA ASN A 85 -5.75 -11.63 -6.59
C ASN A 85 -5.11 -10.53 -7.44
N GLU A 86 -4.52 -10.93 -8.56
CA GLU A 86 -3.68 -10.04 -9.35
C GLU A 86 -4.43 -8.91 -10.05
N GLN A 87 -5.73 -9.08 -10.35
CA GLN A 87 -6.54 -8.05 -10.99
C GLN A 87 -6.80 -6.90 -10.02
N GLN A 88 -7.25 -7.20 -8.81
CA GLN A 88 -7.45 -6.18 -7.78
C GLN A 88 -6.12 -5.53 -7.38
N ALA A 89 -5.04 -6.32 -7.32
CA ALA A 89 -3.71 -5.77 -7.06
C ALA A 89 -3.33 -4.66 -8.07
N GLU A 90 -3.51 -4.91 -9.36
CA GLU A 90 -3.20 -3.94 -10.42
C GLU A 90 -4.10 -2.71 -10.37
N GLN A 91 -5.39 -2.89 -10.09
CA GLN A 91 -6.34 -1.77 -9.92
C GLN A 91 -5.90 -0.83 -8.80
N GLU A 92 -5.49 -1.39 -7.66
CA GLU A 92 -5.03 -0.61 -6.51
C GLU A 92 -3.70 0.09 -6.80
N LEU A 93 -2.72 -0.57 -7.43
CA LEU A 93 -1.47 0.08 -7.82
C LEU A 93 -1.69 1.22 -8.84
N GLN A 94 -2.65 1.06 -9.74
CA GLN A 94 -3.03 2.11 -10.69
C GLN A 94 -3.72 3.28 -9.98
N ALA A 95 -4.58 3.02 -8.99
CA ALA A 95 -5.22 4.05 -8.18
C ALA A 95 -4.18 4.85 -7.38
N GLU A 96 -3.19 4.19 -6.79
CA GLU A 96 -2.06 4.84 -6.11
C GLU A 96 -1.31 5.78 -7.07
N LYS A 97 -0.94 5.29 -8.26
CA LYS A 97 -0.26 6.09 -9.29
C LYS A 97 -1.08 7.31 -9.72
N GLN A 98 -2.41 7.20 -9.78
CA GLN A 98 -3.31 8.29 -10.16
C GLN A 98 -3.41 9.36 -9.08
N LEU A 99 -3.50 8.94 -7.81
CA LEU A 99 -3.60 9.86 -6.68
C LEU A 99 -2.25 10.51 -6.34
N PHE A 100 -1.16 9.77 -6.56
CA PHE A 100 0.20 10.11 -6.13
C PHE A 100 1.19 9.90 -7.28
N PRO A 101 1.28 10.83 -8.25
CA PRO A 101 2.18 10.72 -9.40
C PRO A 101 3.66 10.64 -9.02
N GLU A 102 4.04 11.07 -7.82
CA GLU A 102 5.37 10.89 -7.24
C GLU A 102 5.75 9.41 -7.06
N SER A 103 4.75 8.53 -6.89
CA SER A 103 4.94 7.08 -6.77
C SER A 103 5.01 6.36 -8.12
N ALA A 104 4.71 7.04 -9.23
CA ALA A 104 4.45 6.43 -10.53
C ALA A 104 5.58 5.49 -11.00
N SER A 105 6.84 5.92 -10.88
CA SER A 105 8.00 5.12 -11.27
C SER A 105 8.06 3.77 -10.54
N TYR A 106 7.69 3.75 -9.26
CA TYR A 106 7.66 2.52 -8.48
C TYR A 106 6.45 1.65 -8.83
N MET A 107 5.26 2.24 -8.98
CA MET A 107 4.05 1.50 -9.38
C MET A 107 4.24 0.85 -10.77
N ASP A 108 4.83 1.57 -11.72
CA ASP A 108 5.13 1.05 -13.05
C ASP A 108 6.12 -0.12 -13.02
N PHE A 109 7.12 -0.04 -12.14
CA PHE A 109 8.05 -1.15 -11.91
C PHE A 109 7.36 -2.41 -11.36
N LEU A 110 6.46 -2.25 -10.37
CA LEU A 110 5.71 -3.36 -9.79
C LEU A 110 4.80 -4.04 -10.82
N MET A 111 4.05 -3.25 -11.59
CA MET A 111 3.13 -3.75 -12.62
C MET A 111 3.89 -4.42 -13.78
N LYS A 112 5.06 -3.90 -14.17
CA LYS A 112 5.90 -4.50 -15.22
C LYS A 112 6.46 -5.86 -14.81
N LYS A 113 6.82 -6.05 -13.53
CA LYS A 113 7.31 -7.34 -13.03
C LYS A 113 6.24 -8.44 -13.05
N LYS A 114 4.98 -8.10 -12.73
CA LYS A 114 3.85 -9.03 -12.85
C LYS A 114 3.76 -9.60 -14.27
N ALA A 115 3.81 -8.75 -15.30
CA ALA A 115 3.77 -9.20 -16.70
C ALA A 115 4.90 -10.17 -17.08
N GLY A 116 6.07 -10.06 -16.43
CA GLY A 116 7.17 -11.01 -16.58
C GLY A 116 6.96 -12.33 -15.82
N ALA A 117 6.34 -12.30 -14.65
CA ALA A 117 6.02 -13.48 -13.85
C ALA A 117 4.89 -14.32 -14.49
N SER A 118 3.85 -13.68 -15.03
CA SER A 118 2.78 -14.36 -15.78
C SER A 118 3.31 -15.04 -17.05
N LYS A 119 4.42 -14.55 -17.64
CA LYS A 119 5.10 -15.18 -18.79
C LYS A 119 5.94 -16.41 -18.38
N ALA A 120 6.41 -16.48 -17.14
CA ALA A 120 7.17 -17.61 -16.61
C ALA A 120 6.28 -18.73 -16.04
N ALA A 121 4.99 -18.46 -15.83
CA ALA A 121 4.03 -19.41 -15.25
C ALA A 121 3.30 -20.31 -16.28
N ASN A 122 3.76 -20.38 -17.53
CA ASN A 122 3.30 -21.40 -18.48
C ASN A 122 4.22 -22.64 -18.39
N PRO A 123 3.81 -23.75 -17.73
CA PRO A 123 4.66 -24.93 -17.55
C PRO A 123 4.83 -25.76 -18.84
N ALA A 124 4.22 -25.36 -19.96
CA ALA A 124 4.29 -26.10 -21.23
C ALA A 124 5.65 -26.01 -21.95
N ALA A 125 6.63 -25.22 -21.44
CA ALA A 125 7.96 -25.10 -22.04
C ALA A 125 9.10 -25.66 -21.15
N ALA A 126 8.78 -26.34 -20.04
CA ALA A 126 9.77 -26.95 -19.14
C ALA A 126 10.05 -28.42 -19.47
N GLY A 127 10.03 -28.77 -20.76
CA GLY A 127 10.15 -30.14 -21.24
C GLY A 127 11.09 -30.26 -22.42
N GLN A 128 12.32 -29.75 -22.31
CA GLN A 128 13.49 -30.17 -23.08
C GLN A 128 14.70 -29.31 -22.68
N THR A 129 15.55 -29.82 -21.82
CA THR A 129 17.02 -29.77 -21.90
C THR A 129 17.56 -30.25 -20.55
N VAL A 130 18.24 -31.40 -20.54
CA VAL A 130 19.30 -31.83 -19.59
C VAL A 130 19.55 -33.34 -19.68
N ALA A 131 18.72 -34.12 -20.36
CA ALA A 131 18.98 -35.57 -20.57
C ALA A 131 19.81 -35.90 -21.83
N ASP A 132 19.94 -34.99 -22.80
CA ASP A 132 20.54 -35.31 -24.11
C ASP A 132 22.08 -35.15 -24.17
N ARG A 133 22.72 -34.53 -23.16
CA ARG A 133 24.16 -34.21 -23.22
C ARG A 133 25.09 -35.29 -22.62
N LYS A 134 24.58 -36.46 -22.19
CA LYS A 134 25.40 -37.50 -21.54
C LYS A 134 25.50 -38.83 -22.31
N ASN A 135 25.02 -38.91 -23.55
CA ASN A 135 25.09 -40.17 -24.32
C ASN A 135 25.83 -40.09 -25.66
N ALA A 136 26.71 -39.09 -25.82
CA ALA A 136 27.48 -38.90 -27.06
C ALA A 136 29.01 -39.09 -26.90
N ASP A 137 29.51 -39.53 -25.75
CA ASP A 137 30.97 -39.66 -25.52
C ASP A 137 31.38 -41.03 -24.94
N SER A 138 30.86 -42.10 -25.53
CA SER A 138 31.37 -43.45 -25.31
C SER A 138 31.14 -44.35 -26.52
N ASN A 139 31.91 -44.08 -27.59
CA ASN A 139 32.16 -45.09 -28.62
C ASN A 139 33.66 -45.41 -28.68
N PRO A 140 34.11 -46.60 -28.23
CA PRO A 140 35.48 -47.04 -28.47
C PRO A 140 35.61 -47.49 -29.93
N ALA A 141 36.27 -46.69 -30.75
CA ALA A 141 36.71 -47.12 -32.07
C ALA A 141 37.85 -48.13 -31.92
N LYS A 142 37.60 -49.35 -32.38
CA LYS A 142 38.63 -50.34 -32.75
C LYS A 142 39.57 -49.73 -33.78
N GLN A 143 40.88 -49.87 -33.56
CA GLN A 143 41.86 -50.33 -34.56
C GLN A 143 43.11 -50.83 -33.83
#